data_AF-A0A840C883-F1
#
_entry.id   AF-A0A840C883-F1
#
_cell.length_a   1.000
_cell.length_b   1.000
_cell.length_c   1.000
_cell.angle_alpha   90.00
_cell.angle_beta   90.00
_cell.angle_gamma   90.00
#
_symmetry.space_group_name_H-M   'P 1'
#
loop_
_entity.id
_entity.type
_entity.pdbx_description
1 polymer ?
#
loop_
_entity_poly.entity_id
_entity_poly.type
_entity_poly.pdbx_seq_one_letter_code
_entity_poly.pdbx_strand_id
1 'polypeptide(L)'
;MSYIIAHVAFDKSGKTYPVNCLRTDIEVGDEVVVKMNNRPLKWARVDDINYLNWDCQNTIECLASEAKFTAEGIALPPGESLSIKGLARPYELAVQLFKMGWLPRRAASKMYRKAYSAVNQTQTALILIRKNGIDVQIIDGFPSEEVKPNSVLSISRTDGPFIGQPFHGSRHNILKRTASFAEAFLRDATGLEEMITPLKTTKVLPSPPPRTRSGEDDLYSALGGSGEPIYLSDGVWLTSGGGAHDWGR
;
A
#
# COMPACT_ATOMS: atom_id res chain seq x y z
N MET A 1 -3.73 -1.15 4.98
CA MET A 1 -2.54 -1.27 4.11
C MET A 1 -2.07 0.09 3.56
N SER A 2 -0.98 0.61 4.14
CA SER A 2 -0.13 1.62 3.49
C SER A 2 1.03 0.91 2.78
N TYR A 3 1.64 1.54 1.78
CA TYR A 3 2.93 1.05 1.27
C TYR A 3 4.12 1.87 1.77
N ILE A 4 3.86 3.05 2.34
CA ILE A 4 4.85 3.86 3.05
C ILE A 4 4.87 3.38 4.50
N ILE A 5 6.01 2.84 4.93
CA ILE A 5 6.22 2.31 6.27
C ILE A 5 7.28 3.16 6.96
N ALA A 6 6.91 3.76 8.07
CA ALA A 6 7.84 4.44 8.95
C ALA A 6 8.33 3.46 10.03
N HIS A 7 9.62 3.46 10.32
CA HIS A 7 10.19 2.79 11.47
C HIS A 7 10.34 3.84 12.56
N VAL A 8 9.67 3.63 13.69
CA VAL A 8 9.60 4.61 14.77
C VAL A 8 10.20 4.06 16.06
N ALA A 9 10.89 4.92 16.80
CA ALA A 9 11.41 4.63 18.12
C ALA A 9 10.50 5.25 19.18
N PHE A 10 9.98 4.44 20.09
CA PHE A 10 9.14 4.89 21.22
C PHE A 10 9.96 5.33 22.44
N ASP A 11 11.24 4.99 22.46
CA ASP A 11 12.18 5.28 23.54
C ASP A 11 13.60 5.45 22.98
N LYS A 12 14.56 5.73 23.86
CA LYS A 12 15.98 5.87 23.49
C LYS A 12 16.73 4.53 23.47
N SER A 13 16.05 3.38 23.43
CA SER A 13 16.69 2.06 23.43
C SER A 13 17.36 1.69 22.10
N GLY A 14 17.12 2.49 21.05
CA GLY A 14 17.58 2.18 19.69
C GLY A 14 16.72 1.13 18.97
N LYS A 15 15.66 0.61 19.61
CA LYS A 15 14.71 -0.31 18.96
C LYS A 15 13.67 0.48 18.17
N THR A 16 13.53 0.14 16.89
CA THR A 16 12.53 0.71 15.99
C THR A 16 11.42 -0.28 15.68
N TYR A 17 10.20 0.22 15.47
CA TYR A 17 9.02 -0.59 15.14
C TYR A 17 8.37 -0.08 13.85
N PRO A 18 7.99 -0.97 12.92
CA PRO A 18 7.34 -0.57 11.67
C PRO A 18 5.87 -0.17 11.93
N VAL A 19 5.47 0.97 11.40
CA VAL A 19 4.11 1.50 11.46
C VAL A 19 3.65 1.99 10.08
N ASN A 20 2.35 1.91 9.80
CA ASN A 20 1.79 2.48 8.58
C ASN A 20 1.97 4.01 8.61
N CYS A 21 2.46 4.57 7.51
CA CYS A 21 2.48 6.02 7.30
C CYS A 21 1.51 6.35 6.15
N LEU A 22 0.47 7.13 6.43
CA LEU A 22 -0.50 7.58 5.42
C LEU A 22 -0.29 9.06 5.05
N ARG A 23 0.92 9.55 5.30
CA ARG A 23 1.32 10.94 5.10
C ARG A 23 2.58 11.00 4.26
N THR A 24 2.71 12.06 3.47
CA THR A 24 3.86 12.23 2.57
C THR A 24 4.73 13.44 2.92
N ASP A 25 4.38 14.13 3.99
CA ASP A 25 5.09 15.24 4.60
C ASP A 25 5.93 14.82 5.83
N ILE A 26 5.86 13.54 6.23
CA ILE A 26 6.68 12.99 7.32
C ILE A 26 8.07 12.64 6.78
N GLU A 27 9.09 13.05 7.51
CA GLU A 27 10.50 12.84 7.22
C GLU A 27 11.23 12.09 8.37
N VAL A 28 12.44 11.63 8.10
CA VAL A 28 13.29 11.01 9.12
C VAL A 28 13.70 12.06 10.14
N GLY A 29 13.54 11.75 11.42
CA GLY A 29 13.81 12.64 12.53
C GLY A 29 12.55 13.30 13.11
N ASP A 30 11.42 13.28 12.40
CA ASP A 30 10.16 13.87 12.86
C ASP A 30 9.63 13.19 14.12
N GLU A 31 9.01 13.99 14.97
CA GLU A 31 8.24 13.51 16.11
C GLU A 31 6.78 13.33 15.72
N VAL A 32 6.21 12.18 16.04
CA VAL A 32 4.88 11.76 15.58
C VAL A 32 4.06 11.15 16.71
N VAL A 33 2.74 11.21 16.54
CA VAL A 33 1.79 10.45 17.36
C VAL A 33 1.36 9.22 16.61
N VAL A 34 1.52 8.07 17.24
CA VAL A 34 1.17 6.76 16.70
C VAL A 34 -0.11 6.27 17.36
N LYS A 35 -1.09 5.93 16.53
CA LYS A 35 -2.27 5.17 16.92
C LYS A 35 -1.92 3.70 17.01
N MET A 36 -1.94 3.21 18.25
CA MET A 36 -1.71 1.81 18.57
C MET A 36 -3.02 1.04 18.49
N ASN A 37 -2.99 -0.21 18.03
CA ASN A 37 -4.20 -1.03 17.98
C ASN A 37 -4.77 -1.27 19.39
N ASN A 38 -6.00 -0.80 19.65
CA ASN A 38 -6.71 -0.90 20.93
C ASN A 38 -5.90 -0.44 22.16
N ARG A 39 -4.99 0.52 21.98
CA ARG A 39 -4.16 1.07 23.06
C ARG A 39 -4.13 2.60 22.95
N PRO A 40 -3.75 3.30 24.03
CA PRO A 40 -3.56 4.74 23.99
C PRO A 40 -2.58 5.17 22.90
N LEU A 41 -2.76 6.41 22.44
CA LEU A 41 -1.83 7.07 21.54
C LEU A 41 -0.44 7.13 22.18
N LYS A 42 0.61 7.00 21.37
CA LYS A 42 2.00 7.11 21.83
C LYS A 42 2.77 8.10 20.99
N TRP A 43 3.60 8.90 21.64
CA TRP A 43 4.64 9.67 20.98
C TRP A 43 5.77 8.74 20.54
N ALA A 44 6.35 9.01 19.37
CA ALA A 44 7.50 8.32 18.85
C ALA A 44 8.31 9.25 17.93
N ARG A 45 9.56 8.89 17.67
CA ARG A 45 10.41 9.56 16.67
C ARG A 45 10.59 8.67 15.44
N VAL A 46 10.49 9.25 14.25
CA VAL A 46 10.74 8.55 12.99
C VAL A 46 12.24 8.35 12.80
N ASP A 47 12.66 7.10 12.70
CA ASP A 47 14.07 6.71 12.50
C ASP A 47 14.36 6.36 11.03
N ASP A 48 13.40 5.73 10.35
CA ASP A 48 13.54 5.41 8.93
C ASP A 48 12.19 5.40 8.19
N ILE A 49 12.23 5.59 6.88
CA ILE A 49 11.06 5.49 5.98
C ILE A 49 11.41 4.58 4.81
N ASN A 50 10.57 3.57 4.62
CA ASN A 50 10.72 2.55 3.59
C ASN A 50 9.41 2.30 2.83
N TYR A 51 9.53 1.87 1.57
CA TYR A 51 8.39 1.50 0.73
C TYR A 51 8.30 -0.02 0.63
N LEU A 52 7.43 -0.63 1.45
CA LEU A 52 7.44 -2.07 1.72
C LEU A 52 6.13 -2.79 1.42
N ASN A 53 5.01 -2.06 1.29
CA ASN A 53 3.68 -2.65 1.09
C ASN A 53 3.32 -3.67 2.20
N TRP A 54 3.63 -3.32 3.45
CA TRP A 54 3.31 -4.11 4.64
C TRP A 54 1.97 -3.68 5.22
N ASP A 55 1.31 -4.61 5.93
CA ASP A 55 0.10 -4.30 6.68
C ASP A 55 0.44 -4.26 8.17
N CYS A 56 0.85 -3.08 8.64
CA CYS A 56 1.18 -2.86 10.05
C CYS A 56 -0.09 -2.70 10.87
N GLN A 57 -0.06 -3.13 12.14
CA GLN A 57 -1.19 -2.95 13.06
C GLN A 57 -1.33 -1.52 13.59
N ASN A 58 -0.21 -0.79 13.67
CA ASN A 58 -0.15 0.57 14.17
C ASN A 58 0.03 1.56 13.02
N THR A 59 -0.46 2.78 13.19
CA THR A 59 -0.46 3.81 12.13
C THR A 59 -0.07 5.16 12.72
N ILE A 60 0.72 5.95 11.99
CA ILE A 60 0.96 7.35 12.36
C ILE A 60 -0.34 8.14 12.16
N GLU A 61 -0.78 8.79 13.22
CA GLU A 61 -2.01 9.58 13.24
C GLU A 61 -1.74 11.05 12.91
N CYS A 62 -0.63 11.63 13.40
CA CYS A 62 -0.24 13.00 13.07
C CYS A 62 1.21 13.30 13.46
N LEU A 63 1.71 14.49 13.11
CA LEU A 63 2.92 15.05 13.71
C LEU A 63 2.66 15.38 15.19
N ALA A 64 3.68 15.26 16.04
CA ALA A 64 3.55 15.62 17.45
C ALA A 64 3.16 17.08 17.65
N SER A 65 3.63 17.98 16.77
CA SER A 65 3.26 19.40 16.75
C SER A 65 1.78 19.66 16.46
N GLU A 66 1.06 18.68 15.91
CA GLU A 66 -0.37 18.77 15.59
C GLU A 66 -1.24 18.10 16.69
N ALA A 67 -0.64 17.68 17.80
CA ALA A 67 -1.32 17.07 18.93
C ALA A 67 -1.12 17.90 20.22
N LYS A 68 -2.00 17.67 21.20
CA LYS A 68 -1.91 18.28 22.53
C LYS A 68 -1.48 17.23 23.55
N PHE A 69 -0.43 17.53 24.29
CA PHE A 69 0.06 16.69 25.38
C PHE A 69 -0.49 17.23 26.69
N THR A 70 -1.39 16.48 27.32
CA THR A 70 -2.04 16.84 28.60
C THR A 70 -1.65 15.86 29.70
N ALA A 71 -2.07 16.12 30.94
CA ALA A 71 -1.80 15.21 32.06
C ALA A 71 -2.53 13.87 31.89
N GLU A 72 -3.65 13.84 31.17
CA GLU A 72 -4.48 12.67 30.88
C GLU A 72 -3.98 11.86 29.68
N GLY A 73 -3.03 12.40 28.89
CA GLY A 73 -2.42 11.73 27.75
C GLY A 73 -2.31 12.63 26.52
N ILE A 74 -2.38 12.01 25.34
CA ILE A 74 -2.28 12.72 24.05
C ILE A 74 -3.69 12.94 23.51
N ALA A 75 -4.04 14.19 23.24
CA ALA A 75 -5.30 14.59 22.61
C ALA A 75 -5.05 15.07 21.17
N LEU A 76 -5.99 14.76 20.28
CA LEU A 76 -5.94 15.12 18.86
C LEU A 76 -6.98 16.22 18.56
N PRO A 77 -6.57 17.48 18.35
CA PRO A 77 -7.50 18.53 18.00
C PRO A 77 -8.25 18.22 16.68
N PRO A 78 -9.59 18.29 16.67
CA PRO A 78 -10.37 17.99 15.47
C PRO A 78 -9.98 18.89 14.29
N GLY A 79 -9.71 18.27 13.14
CA GLY A 79 -9.37 18.98 11.89
C GLY A 79 -7.90 19.43 11.77
N GLU A 80 -7.12 19.39 12.84
CA GLU A 80 -5.69 19.76 12.83
C GLU A 80 -4.79 18.51 12.74
N SER A 81 -5.17 17.42 13.43
CA SER A 81 -4.41 16.16 13.42
C SER A 81 -4.81 15.26 12.23
N LEU A 82 -4.30 15.56 11.03
CA LEU A 82 -4.64 14.80 9.82
C LEU A 82 -3.86 13.48 9.73
N SER A 83 -4.55 12.35 9.79
CA SER A 83 -3.95 11.02 9.62
C SER A 83 -3.60 10.66 8.19
N ILE A 84 -4.13 11.40 7.21
CA ILE A 84 -3.88 11.15 5.78
C ILE A 84 -3.56 12.47 5.10
N LYS A 85 -2.39 12.54 4.44
CA LYS A 85 -1.93 13.77 3.79
C LYS A 85 -1.07 13.48 2.54
N GLY A 86 -1.47 14.09 1.43
CA GLY A 86 -0.81 13.94 0.13
C GLY A 86 -1.02 12.58 -0.53
N LEU A 87 -0.17 12.24 -1.50
CA LEU A 87 -0.26 11.01 -2.30
C LEU A 87 0.27 9.78 -1.54
N ALA A 88 -0.45 9.36 -0.51
CA ALA A 88 -0.08 8.22 0.33
C ALA A 88 -0.84 6.93 -0.01
N ARG A 89 -2.05 7.01 -0.61
CA ARG A 89 -2.81 5.82 -1.04
C ARG A 89 -3.15 5.90 -2.54
N PRO A 90 -3.40 4.74 -3.18
CA PRO A 90 -3.82 4.71 -4.58
C PRO A 90 -5.12 5.46 -4.85
N TYR A 91 -5.95 5.70 -3.83
CA TYR A 91 -7.19 6.47 -3.97
C TYR A 91 -6.90 7.95 -4.26
N GLU A 92 -5.94 8.58 -3.56
CA GLU A 92 -5.59 9.99 -3.81
C GLU A 92 -5.01 10.16 -5.22
N LEU A 93 -4.19 9.22 -5.68
CA LEU A 93 -3.70 9.23 -7.07
C LEU A 93 -4.87 9.13 -8.06
N ALA A 94 -5.81 8.22 -7.84
CA ALA A 94 -7.00 8.09 -8.69
C ALA A 94 -7.83 9.38 -8.77
N VAL A 95 -8.01 10.07 -7.64
CA VAL A 95 -8.71 11.37 -7.59
C VAL A 95 -7.91 12.43 -8.35
N GLN A 96 -6.60 12.47 -8.18
CA GLN A 96 -5.76 13.44 -8.89
C GLN A 96 -5.73 13.20 -10.40
N LEU A 97 -5.60 11.94 -10.85
CA LEU A 97 -5.68 11.57 -12.27
C LEU A 97 -7.00 12.04 -12.88
N PHE A 98 -8.12 11.76 -12.21
CA PHE A 98 -9.43 12.20 -12.67
C PHE A 98 -9.52 13.73 -12.79
N LYS A 99 -9.02 14.47 -11.79
CA LYS A 99 -8.97 15.94 -11.82
C LYS A 99 -8.09 16.50 -12.95
N MET A 100 -7.03 15.78 -13.32
CA MET A 100 -6.15 16.15 -14.44
C MET A 100 -6.75 15.80 -15.81
N GLY A 101 -7.93 15.18 -15.88
CA GLY A 101 -8.57 14.79 -17.13
C GLY A 101 -8.15 13.41 -17.66
N TRP A 102 -7.43 12.62 -16.86
CA TRP A 102 -7.16 11.23 -17.23
C TRP A 102 -8.45 10.42 -17.20
N LEU A 103 -8.71 9.71 -18.29
CA LEU A 103 -9.94 8.99 -18.50
C LEU A 103 -9.92 7.65 -17.75
N PRO A 104 -10.87 7.39 -16.83
CA PRO A 104 -10.95 6.09 -16.17
C PRO A 104 -11.34 4.98 -17.15
N ARG A 105 -10.69 3.82 -17.00
CA ARG A 105 -10.88 2.63 -17.83
C ARG A 105 -11.12 1.40 -16.95
N ARG A 106 -11.83 0.41 -17.49
CA ARG A 106 -11.97 -0.90 -16.86
C ARG A 106 -10.93 -1.85 -17.44
N ALA A 107 -9.92 -2.24 -16.66
CA ALA A 107 -8.95 -3.23 -17.12
C ALA A 107 -9.64 -4.58 -17.40
N ALA A 108 -9.31 -5.22 -18.52
CA ALA A 108 -9.78 -6.56 -18.85
C ALA A 108 -9.22 -7.61 -17.86
N SER A 109 -7.97 -7.42 -17.42
CA SER A 109 -7.31 -8.27 -16.45
C SER A 109 -7.68 -7.91 -15.01
N LYS A 110 -8.06 -8.92 -14.21
CA LYS A 110 -8.34 -8.81 -12.76
C LYS A 110 -7.12 -8.43 -11.92
N MET A 111 -5.91 -8.49 -12.50
CA MET A 111 -4.66 -8.07 -11.83
C MET A 111 -4.68 -6.57 -11.50
N TYR A 112 -5.29 -5.76 -12.37
CA TYR A 112 -5.37 -4.32 -12.22
C TYR A 112 -6.70 -3.93 -11.59
N ARG A 113 -6.62 -3.18 -10.50
CA ARG A 113 -7.78 -2.70 -9.74
C ARG A 113 -8.39 -1.46 -10.37
N LYS A 114 -7.55 -0.62 -10.99
CA LYS A 114 -7.94 0.60 -11.69
C LYS A 114 -7.03 0.79 -12.91
N ALA A 115 -7.57 1.36 -13.97
CA ALA A 115 -6.81 1.77 -15.14
C ALA A 115 -7.23 3.17 -15.58
N TYR A 116 -6.30 3.91 -16.14
CA TYR A 116 -6.53 5.25 -16.68
C TYR A 116 -5.81 5.37 -18.02
N SER A 117 -6.38 6.15 -18.93
CA SER A 117 -5.76 6.48 -20.21
C SER A 117 -5.77 7.99 -20.44
N ALA A 118 -4.73 8.51 -21.07
CA ALA A 118 -4.69 9.85 -21.59
C ALA A 118 -4.05 9.84 -22.98
N VAL A 119 -4.37 10.87 -23.76
CA VAL A 119 -3.81 11.09 -25.09
C VAL A 119 -3.23 12.51 -25.08
N ASN A 120 -2.00 12.66 -25.57
CA ASN A 120 -1.38 13.96 -25.79
C ASN A 120 -1.32 14.23 -27.32
N GLN A 121 -0.43 15.11 -27.80
CA GLN A 121 -0.38 15.45 -29.22
C GLN A 121 0.12 14.32 -30.11
N THR A 122 0.85 13.34 -29.56
CA THR A 122 1.59 12.35 -30.35
C THR A 122 1.44 10.91 -29.86
N GLN A 123 0.98 10.72 -28.63
CA GLN A 123 1.05 9.45 -27.91
C GLN A 123 -0.20 9.21 -27.07
N THR A 124 -0.40 7.95 -26.70
CA THR A 124 -1.38 7.48 -25.73
C THR A 124 -0.64 6.88 -24.53
N ALA A 125 -0.99 7.28 -23.32
CA ALA A 125 -0.44 6.68 -22.10
C ALA A 125 -1.52 5.95 -21.30
N LEU A 126 -1.12 4.84 -20.70
CA LEU A 126 -1.93 4.03 -19.80
C LEU A 126 -1.28 3.99 -18.42
N ILE A 127 -2.08 4.22 -17.36
CA ILE A 127 -1.66 4.03 -15.96
C ILE A 127 -2.51 2.91 -15.36
N LEU A 128 -1.84 1.84 -14.92
CA LEU A 128 -2.45 0.60 -14.47
C LEU A 128 -2.11 0.35 -13.00
N ILE A 129 -3.10 0.49 -12.12
CA ILE A 129 -2.90 0.37 -10.68
C ILE A 129 -3.24 -1.06 -10.25
N ARG A 130 -2.25 -1.80 -9.75
CA ARG A 130 -2.40 -3.16 -9.17
C ARG A 130 -2.16 -3.15 -7.67
N LYS A 131 -2.34 -4.31 -7.02
CA LYS A 131 -2.22 -4.43 -5.54
C LYS A 131 -0.84 -3.98 -5.02
N ASN A 132 0.23 -4.33 -5.72
CA ASN A 132 1.61 -4.19 -5.24
C ASN A 132 2.46 -3.25 -6.12
N GLY A 133 1.83 -2.31 -6.84
CA GLY A 133 2.55 -1.41 -7.73
C GLY A 133 1.66 -0.73 -8.75
N ILE A 134 2.30 0.04 -9.61
CA ILE A 134 1.70 0.73 -10.74
C ILE A 134 2.52 0.39 -11.98
N ASP A 135 1.85 0.01 -13.05
CA ASP A 135 2.50 -0.20 -14.33
C ASP A 135 2.05 0.93 -15.27
N VAL A 136 2.96 1.45 -16.08
CA VAL A 136 2.70 2.55 -17.01
C VAL A 136 3.11 2.11 -18.40
N GLN A 137 2.29 2.43 -19.39
CA GLN A 137 2.60 2.16 -20.78
C GLN A 137 2.49 3.46 -21.59
N ILE A 138 3.45 3.70 -22.48
CA ILE A 138 3.42 4.79 -23.45
C ILE A 138 3.34 4.12 -24.83
N ILE A 139 2.38 4.54 -25.65
CA ILE A 139 2.07 3.98 -26.96
C ILE A 139 2.16 5.12 -27.97
N ASP A 140 2.89 4.92 -29.05
CA ASP A 140 2.99 5.93 -30.11
C ASP A 140 1.69 6.00 -30.91
N GLY A 141 1.23 7.23 -31.14
CA GLY A 141 0.01 7.52 -31.87
C GLY A 141 -1.26 7.47 -31.03
N PHE A 142 -2.37 7.54 -31.77
CA PHE A 142 -3.72 7.66 -31.24
C PHE A 142 -4.39 6.29 -31.16
N PRO A 143 -5.35 6.12 -30.24
CA PRO A 143 -6.14 4.90 -30.19
C PRO A 143 -6.94 4.74 -31.48
N SER A 144 -7.01 3.51 -32.00
CA SER A 144 -7.71 3.18 -33.25
C SER A 144 -9.23 3.41 -33.17
N GLU A 145 -9.78 3.44 -31.96
CA GLU A 145 -11.19 3.67 -31.69
C GLU A 145 -11.36 4.77 -30.63
N GLU A 146 -12.54 5.40 -30.63
CA GLU A 146 -12.88 6.40 -29.63
C GLU A 146 -12.88 5.80 -28.22
N VAL A 147 -12.06 6.39 -27.35
CA VAL A 147 -11.83 5.90 -25.99
C VAL A 147 -12.94 6.44 -25.07
N LYS A 148 -13.95 5.61 -24.78
CA LYS A 148 -15.07 5.98 -23.88
C LYS A 148 -14.74 5.77 -22.40
N PRO A 149 -15.20 6.65 -21.48
CA PRO A 149 -15.04 6.43 -20.05
C PRO A 149 -15.58 5.06 -19.61
N ASN A 150 -14.87 4.39 -18.70
CA ASN A 150 -15.23 3.09 -18.13
C ASN A 150 -15.38 1.92 -19.11
N SER A 151 -15.08 2.11 -20.40
CA SER A 151 -15.03 1.00 -21.35
C SER A 151 -13.81 0.10 -21.09
N VAL A 152 -13.91 -1.14 -21.58
CA VAL A 152 -12.91 -2.17 -21.31
C VAL A 152 -11.60 -1.79 -22.00
N LEU A 153 -10.50 -1.97 -21.28
CA LEU A 153 -9.15 -1.78 -21.77
C LEU A 153 -8.47 -3.15 -21.84
N SER A 154 -8.31 -3.64 -23.06
CA SER A 154 -7.36 -4.71 -23.36
C SER A 154 -5.97 -4.11 -23.49
N ILE A 155 -4.95 -4.79 -22.97
CA ILE A 155 -3.59 -4.26 -22.87
C ILE A 155 -2.67 -5.27 -23.51
N SER A 156 -1.96 -4.86 -24.54
CA SER A 156 -0.85 -5.60 -25.12
C SER A 156 0.45 -4.89 -24.73
N ARG A 157 1.37 -5.62 -24.09
CA ARG A 157 2.64 -5.05 -23.60
C ARG A 157 3.63 -4.73 -24.71
N THR A 158 3.35 -5.15 -25.94
CA THR A 158 4.22 -4.93 -27.10
C THR A 158 3.92 -3.64 -27.84
N ASP A 159 2.83 -2.95 -27.51
CA ASP A 159 2.35 -1.77 -28.23
C ASP A 159 3.18 -0.51 -27.95
N GLY A 160 4.15 -0.61 -27.04
CA GLY A 160 5.07 0.47 -26.69
C GLY A 160 5.76 0.21 -25.35
N PRO A 161 6.64 1.11 -24.90
CA PRO A 161 7.35 1.00 -23.62
C PRO A 161 6.39 0.70 -22.46
N PHE A 162 6.59 -0.47 -21.82
CA PHE A 162 5.80 -0.92 -20.67
C PHE A 162 6.70 -0.99 -19.43
N ILE A 163 6.46 -0.11 -18.46
CA ILE A 163 7.34 0.11 -17.32
C ILE A 163 6.59 -0.21 -16.02
N GLY A 164 7.00 -1.30 -15.35
CA GLY A 164 6.39 -1.75 -14.11
C GLY A 164 7.07 -1.20 -12.86
N GLN A 165 6.31 -0.55 -11.97
CA GLN A 165 6.81 0.08 -10.75
C GLN A 165 6.29 -0.66 -9.50
N PRO A 166 7.05 -1.58 -8.90
CA PRO A 166 6.65 -2.28 -7.68
C PRO A 166 6.74 -1.35 -6.45
N PHE A 167 5.74 -1.41 -5.56
CA PHE A 167 5.78 -0.65 -4.30
C PHE A 167 6.97 -1.06 -3.41
N HIS A 168 7.21 -2.37 -3.30
CA HIS A 168 8.27 -2.90 -2.48
C HIS A 168 9.65 -2.58 -3.05
N GLY A 169 10.53 -2.04 -2.21
CA GLY A 169 11.92 -1.75 -2.56
C GLY A 169 12.12 -0.53 -3.45
N SER A 170 11.06 0.28 -3.62
CA SER A 170 11.20 1.59 -4.24
C SER A 170 11.99 2.53 -3.33
N ARG A 171 12.76 3.44 -3.94
CA ARG A 171 13.50 4.52 -3.26
C ARG A 171 12.62 5.72 -2.96
N HIS A 172 11.56 5.92 -3.75
CA HIS A 172 10.69 7.09 -3.69
C HIS A 172 9.21 6.69 -3.71
N ASN A 173 8.35 7.64 -3.35
CA ASN A 173 6.90 7.51 -3.42
C ASN A 173 6.46 7.38 -4.90
N ILE A 174 6.08 6.16 -5.31
CA ILE A 174 5.63 5.87 -6.67
C ILE A 174 4.37 6.64 -7.04
N LEU A 175 3.48 6.91 -6.09
CA LEU A 175 2.25 7.66 -6.36
C LEU A 175 2.57 9.11 -6.77
N LYS A 176 3.49 9.77 -6.06
CA LYS A 176 3.99 11.11 -6.41
C LYS A 176 4.64 11.10 -7.80
N ARG A 177 5.54 10.15 -8.07
CA ARG A 177 6.19 10.03 -9.39
C ARG A 177 5.19 9.79 -10.52
N THR A 178 4.20 8.93 -10.30
CA THR A 178 3.15 8.65 -11.28
C THR A 178 2.29 9.90 -11.54
N ALA A 179 1.97 10.67 -10.51
CA ALA A 179 1.25 11.93 -10.68
C ALA A 179 2.07 12.98 -11.46
N SER A 180 3.36 13.11 -11.17
CA SER A 180 4.26 14.00 -11.92
C SER A 180 4.39 13.58 -13.38
N PHE A 181 4.54 12.28 -13.66
CA PHE A 181 4.50 11.75 -15.02
C PHE A 181 3.17 12.08 -15.69
N ALA A 182 2.05 11.86 -15.00
CA ALA A 182 0.72 12.07 -15.56
C ALA A 182 0.48 13.53 -15.99
N GLU A 183 1.00 14.48 -15.21
CA GLU A 183 0.97 15.90 -15.53
C GLU A 183 1.94 16.27 -16.66
N ALA A 184 3.15 15.72 -16.66
CA ALA A 184 4.16 15.95 -17.70
C ALA A 184 3.73 15.38 -19.07
N PHE A 185 3.10 14.21 -19.08
CA PHE A 185 2.58 13.56 -20.29
C PHE A 185 1.55 14.44 -20.99
N LEU A 186 0.62 15.04 -20.23
CA LEU A 186 -0.39 15.96 -20.76
C LEU A 186 0.19 17.26 -21.30
N ARG A 187 1.44 17.59 -20.96
CA ARG A 187 2.18 18.77 -21.44
C ARG A 187 3.15 18.43 -22.58
N ASP A 188 3.08 17.22 -23.15
CA ASP A 188 3.99 16.75 -24.19
C ASP A 188 5.47 16.88 -23.80
N ALA A 189 5.79 16.68 -22.51
CA ALA A 189 7.15 16.77 -22.01
C ALA A 189 8.03 15.63 -22.55
N THR A 190 9.34 15.86 -22.60
CA THR A 190 10.33 14.84 -22.96
C THR A 190 10.83 14.07 -21.73
N GLY A 191 11.51 12.94 -21.93
CA GLY A 191 12.09 12.16 -20.82
C GLY A 191 11.06 11.41 -19.95
N LEU A 192 9.86 11.18 -20.48
CA LEU A 192 8.74 10.60 -19.74
C LEU A 192 9.05 9.22 -19.13
N GLU A 193 9.78 8.37 -19.84
CA GLU A 193 10.17 7.03 -19.37
C GLU A 193 11.07 7.10 -18.13
N GLU A 194 11.99 8.05 -18.05
CA GLU A 194 12.89 8.22 -16.91
C GLU A 194 12.10 8.59 -15.63
N MET A 195 11.04 9.37 -15.78
CA MET A 195 10.17 9.77 -14.67
C MET A 195 9.48 8.59 -13.98
N ILE A 196 9.21 7.52 -14.73
CA ILE A 196 8.51 6.31 -14.27
C ILE A 196 9.41 5.08 -14.14
N THR A 197 10.67 5.17 -14.58
CA THR A 197 11.63 4.08 -14.41
C THR A 197 11.84 3.79 -12.92
N PRO A 198 11.69 2.53 -12.47
CA PRO A 198 11.78 2.18 -11.05
C PRO A 198 13.15 2.53 -10.46
N LEU A 199 13.15 3.41 -9.46
CA LEU A 199 14.33 3.70 -8.67
C LEU A 199 14.31 2.81 -7.45
N LYS A 200 15.22 1.83 -7.40
CA LYS A 200 15.32 0.87 -6.30
C LYS A 200 16.12 1.45 -5.14
N THR A 201 15.72 1.11 -3.92
CA THR A 201 16.51 1.44 -2.73
C THR A 201 17.77 0.57 -2.67
N THR A 202 18.86 1.12 -2.15
CA THR A 202 20.09 0.38 -1.81
C THR A 202 20.07 -0.14 -0.38
N LYS A 203 19.08 0.27 0.42
CA LYS A 203 18.91 -0.19 1.81
C LYS A 203 18.62 -1.68 1.82
N VAL A 204 19.24 -2.39 2.75
CA VAL A 204 18.80 -3.74 3.12
C VAL A 204 17.44 -3.59 3.78
N LEU A 205 16.38 -3.97 3.06
CA LEU A 205 15.04 -3.85 3.59
C LEU A 205 14.84 -4.90 4.68
N PRO A 206 14.14 -4.54 5.78
CA PRO A 206 13.81 -5.50 6.80
C PRO A 206 12.98 -6.62 6.18
N SER A 207 13.25 -7.86 6.59
CA SER A 207 12.36 -8.96 6.23
C SER A 207 11.06 -8.80 7.01
N PRO A 208 9.90 -9.14 6.42
CA PRO A 208 8.68 -9.24 7.21
C PRO A 208 8.99 -10.13 8.41
N PRO A 209 8.53 -9.78 9.64
CA PRO A 209 8.64 -10.71 10.76
C PRO A 209 8.08 -12.05 10.28
N PRO A 210 8.74 -13.19 10.60
CA PRO A 210 8.24 -14.49 10.21
C PRO A 210 6.78 -14.51 10.60
N ARG A 211 5.89 -14.71 9.62
CA ARG A 211 4.51 -14.95 9.95
C ARG A 211 4.58 -16.16 10.86
N THR A 212 4.32 -15.97 12.15
CA THR A 212 3.82 -17.01 13.02
C THR A 212 2.46 -17.40 12.44
N ARG A 213 2.48 -18.11 11.30
CA ARG A 213 1.70 -19.32 11.24
C ARG A 213 2.27 -20.14 12.37
N SER A 214 1.57 -20.16 13.50
CA SER A 214 1.69 -21.24 14.46
C SER A 214 1.36 -22.52 13.69
N GLY A 215 2.35 -23.00 12.93
CA GLY A 215 2.31 -24.25 12.18
C GLY A 215 2.86 -25.39 13.01
N GLU A 216 3.12 -25.18 14.30
CA GLU A 216 3.59 -26.21 15.23
C GLU A 216 2.70 -26.38 16.47
N ASP A 217 1.61 -25.62 16.59
CA ASP A 217 0.54 -25.88 17.57
C ASP A 217 -0.82 -25.66 16.88
N ASP A 218 -1.18 -26.56 15.95
CA ASP A 218 -2.59 -26.67 15.55
C ASP A 218 -3.40 -27.16 16.76
N LEU A 219 -4.64 -26.69 16.92
CA LEU A 219 -5.53 -27.05 18.03
C LEU A 219 -5.65 -28.58 18.15
N TYR A 220 -5.57 -29.29 17.02
CA TYR A 220 -5.50 -30.75 16.96
C TYR A 220 -4.28 -31.33 17.69
N SER A 221 -3.09 -30.80 17.46
CA SER A 221 -1.85 -31.21 18.14
C SER A 221 -1.89 -30.85 19.63
N ALA A 222 -2.40 -29.66 19.97
CA ALA A 222 -2.53 -29.20 21.36
C ALA A 222 -3.49 -30.09 22.19
N LEU A 223 -4.46 -30.72 21.54
CA LEU A 223 -5.40 -31.67 22.17
C LEU A 223 -4.90 -33.13 22.15
N GLY A 224 -3.66 -33.38 21.71
CA GLY A 224 -3.04 -34.71 21.73
C GLY A 224 -3.35 -35.59 20.52
N GLY A 225 -3.69 -34.99 19.37
CA GLY A 225 -4.04 -35.71 18.15
C GLY A 225 -2.91 -36.59 17.60
N SER A 226 -3.22 -37.88 17.40
CA SER A 226 -2.27 -38.91 16.97
C SER A 226 -2.58 -39.50 15.57
N GLY A 227 -3.51 -38.90 14.84
CA GLY A 227 -4.02 -39.37 13.54
C GLY A 227 -5.54 -39.57 13.52
N GLU A 228 -6.15 -39.80 14.68
CA GLU A 228 -7.60 -39.96 14.84
C GLU A 228 -8.31 -38.63 15.15
N PRO A 229 -9.58 -38.45 14.74
CA PRO A 229 -10.37 -37.27 15.10
C PRO A 229 -10.56 -37.14 16.62
N ILE A 230 -10.47 -35.93 17.14
CA ILE A 230 -10.62 -35.61 18.57
C ILE A 230 -12.02 -35.08 18.83
N TYR A 231 -12.75 -35.69 19.75
CA TYR A 231 -14.06 -35.19 20.16
C TYR A 231 -13.92 -33.91 20.98
N LEU A 232 -14.66 -32.87 20.59
CA LEU A 232 -14.72 -31.60 21.32
C LEU A 232 -15.93 -31.55 22.24
N SER A 233 -17.14 -31.47 21.67
CA SER A 233 -18.43 -31.44 22.36
C SER A 233 -19.57 -31.50 21.34
N ASP A 234 -20.78 -31.87 21.78
CA ASP A 234 -22.03 -31.84 20.99
C ASP A 234 -21.93 -32.43 19.57
N GLY A 235 -21.30 -33.59 19.44
CA GLY A 235 -21.16 -34.26 18.14
C GLY A 235 -20.04 -33.71 17.26
N VAL A 236 -19.34 -32.66 17.68
CA VAL A 236 -18.27 -32.02 16.91
C VAL A 236 -16.92 -32.69 17.18
N TRP A 237 -16.23 -33.02 16.09
CA TRP A 237 -14.93 -33.65 16.04
C TRP A 237 -13.94 -32.77 15.29
N LEU A 238 -12.71 -32.68 15.79
CA LEU A 238 -11.61 -31.99 15.15
C LEU A 238 -10.68 -33.01 14.48
N THR A 239 -10.38 -32.81 13.19
CA THR A 239 -9.52 -33.71 12.41
C THR A 239 -8.09 -33.19 12.31
N SER A 240 -7.15 -34.07 11.94
CA SER A 240 -5.73 -33.75 11.74
C SER A 240 -5.45 -32.75 10.62
N GLY A 241 -6.43 -32.47 9.76
CA GLY A 241 -6.37 -31.40 8.76
C GLY A 241 -6.84 -30.03 9.26
N GLY A 242 -7.12 -29.87 10.56
CA GLY A 242 -7.65 -28.64 11.16
C GLY A 242 -9.13 -28.38 10.88
N GLY A 243 -9.84 -29.37 10.32
CA GLY A 243 -11.27 -29.29 10.02
C GLY A 243 -12.12 -29.76 11.19
N ALA A 244 -13.14 -28.97 11.57
CA ALA A 244 -14.17 -29.37 12.51
C ALA A 244 -15.36 -29.99 11.76
N HIS A 245 -15.82 -31.15 12.21
CA HIS A 245 -16.91 -31.91 11.62
C HIS A 245 -17.93 -32.29 12.68
N ASP A 246 -19.21 -32.02 12.42
CA ASP A 246 -20.30 -32.57 13.22
C ASP A 246 -20.63 -33.97 12.70
N TRP A 247 -20.39 -34.98 13.52
CA TRP A 247 -20.75 -36.39 13.27
C TRP A 247 -21.78 -36.89 14.29
N GLY A 248 -22.51 -35.98 14.94
CA GLY A 248 -23.41 -36.24 16.07
C GLY A 248 -24.91 -36.29 15.77
N ARG A 249 -25.32 -36.83 14.62
CA ARG A 249 -26.51 -37.67 14.39
C ARG A 249 -26.50 -38.21 12.96
#